data_AF-A0A2D4H383-F1
#
_entry.id   AF-A0A2D4H383-F1
#
_cell.length_a   1.000
_cell.length_b   1.000
_cell.length_c   1.000
_cell.angle_alpha   90.00
_cell.angle_beta   90.00
_cell.angle_gamma   90.00
#
_symmetry.space_group_name_H-M   'P 1'
#
loop_
_entity.id
_entity.type
_entity.pdbx_description
1 polymer ?
#
loop_
_entity_poly.entity_id
_entity_poly.type
_entity_poly.pdbx_seq_one_letter_code
_entity_poly.pdbx_strand_id
1 'polypeptide(L)'
;PGESPIFWYALESLTDNRFSVASDMWSFGVVLYELFTYIDKNKSPPAEFMRMIGNDKQNQMIVFHLIELLKNNGRLPRPDGCPDEVYTIMSECWNNNASQRPSFRDLALRVDVIREGLGG
;
A
#
# COMPACT_ATOMS: atom_id res chain seq x y z
N PRO A 1 24.29 -7.13 1.36
CA PRO A 1 22.97 -7.49 0.77
C PRO A 1 21.88 -6.69 1.49
N GLY A 2 21.10 -5.90 0.76
CA GLY A 2 20.03 -5.08 1.35
C GLY A 2 18.85 -5.92 1.83
N GLU A 3 18.19 -5.49 2.89
CA GLU A 3 16.96 -6.11 3.37
C GLU A 3 15.83 -5.88 2.34
N SER A 4 15.04 -6.93 2.08
CA SER A 4 13.91 -6.86 1.14
C SER A 4 12.79 -5.98 1.72
N PRO A 5 12.24 -4.99 0.99
CA PRO A 5 11.23 -4.07 1.50
C PRO A 5 9.82 -4.71 1.51
N ILE A 6 9.64 -5.77 2.31
CA ILE A 6 8.44 -6.61 2.32
C ILE A 6 7.13 -5.86 2.57
N PHE A 7 7.15 -4.69 3.24
CA PHE A 7 5.95 -3.89 3.52
C PHE A 7 5.43 -3.10 2.30
N TRP A 8 6.18 -3.07 1.20
CA TRP A 8 5.75 -2.49 -0.07
C TRP A 8 5.29 -3.55 -1.07
N TYR A 9 5.52 -4.83 -0.79
CA TYR A 9 5.26 -5.90 -1.74
C TYR A 9 3.78 -6.22 -1.86
N ALA A 10 3.37 -6.51 -3.09
CA ALA A 10 2.05 -7.04 -3.38
C ALA A 10 1.90 -8.47 -2.82
N LEU A 11 0.66 -8.90 -2.62
CA LEU A 11 0.36 -10.23 -2.07
C LEU A 11 0.99 -11.36 -2.90
N GLU A 12 0.93 -11.28 -4.24
CA GLU A 12 1.56 -12.25 -5.14
C GLU A 12 3.09 -12.20 -5.12
N SER A 13 3.68 -11.06 -4.77
CA SER A 13 5.14 -10.93 -4.62
C SER A 13 5.59 -11.56 -3.30
N LEU A 14 4.79 -11.45 -2.23
CA LEU A 14 5.05 -12.09 -0.94
C LEU A 14 4.86 -13.61 -0.98
N THR A 15 3.87 -14.10 -1.73
CA THR A 15 3.48 -15.52 -1.75
C THR A 15 4.17 -16.32 -2.84
N ASP A 16 4.24 -15.79 -4.06
CA ASP A 16 4.66 -16.50 -5.26
C ASP A 16 5.96 -15.93 -5.87
N ASN A 17 6.56 -14.92 -5.24
CA ASN A 17 7.72 -14.19 -5.76
C ASN A 17 7.50 -13.64 -7.19
N ARG A 18 6.24 -13.29 -7.53
CA ARG A 18 5.88 -12.70 -8.82
C ARG A 18 5.95 -11.18 -8.75
N PHE A 19 6.65 -10.59 -9.71
CA PHE A 19 6.78 -9.14 -9.88
C PHE A 19 6.30 -8.74 -11.28
N SER A 20 5.56 -7.65 -11.37
CA SER A 20 4.92 -7.16 -12.59
C SER A 20 4.55 -5.68 -12.44
N VAL A 21 4.10 -5.06 -13.54
CA VAL A 21 3.53 -3.70 -13.50
C VAL A 21 2.39 -3.59 -12.48
N ALA A 22 1.60 -4.66 -12.29
CA ALA A 22 0.53 -4.68 -11.30
C ALA A 22 1.06 -4.72 -9.85
N SER A 23 2.21 -5.35 -9.59
CA SER A 23 2.84 -5.30 -8.25
C SER A 23 3.51 -3.95 -7.99
N ASP A 24 4.00 -3.29 -9.05
CA ASP A 24 4.48 -1.90 -8.95
C ASP A 24 3.34 -0.95 -8.60
N MET A 25 2.14 -1.19 -9.13
CA MET A 25 0.94 -0.43 -8.77
C MET A 25 0.58 -0.56 -7.29
N TRP A 26 0.70 -1.76 -6.72
CA TRP A 26 0.53 -1.95 -5.28
C TRP A 26 1.55 -1.13 -4.49
N SER A 27 2.83 -1.24 -4.85
CA SER A 27 3.93 -0.49 -4.22
C SER A 27 3.70 1.02 -4.32
N PHE A 28 3.20 1.51 -5.45
CA PHE A 28 2.82 2.91 -5.65
C PHE A 28 1.71 3.34 -4.67
N GLY A 29 0.72 2.50 -4.40
CA GLY A 29 -0.29 2.78 -3.37
C GLY A 29 0.33 2.98 -1.99
N VAL A 30 1.37 2.20 -1.64
CA VAL A 30 2.14 2.37 -0.39
C VAL A 30 2.92 3.69 -0.40
N VAL A 31 3.55 4.06 -1.52
CA VAL A 31 4.23 5.37 -1.67
C VAL A 31 3.24 6.52 -1.51
N LEU A 32 2.04 6.41 -2.10
CA LEU A 32 1.00 7.43 -1.95
C LEU A 32 0.59 7.58 -0.47
N TYR A 33 0.44 6.46 0.26
CA TYR A 33 0.23 6.49 1.69
C TYR A 33 1.36 7.20 2.46
N GLU A 34 2.62 6.94 2.11
CA GLU A 34 3.78 7.63 2.71
C GLU A 34 3.76 9.15 2.49
N LEU A 35 3.38 9.59 1.28
CA LEU A 35 3.23 11.02 0.98
C LEU A 35 2.19 11.68 1.89
N PHE A 36 1.04 11.02 2.10
CA PHE A 36 -0.06 11.56 2.91
C PHE A 36 0.13 11.38 4.42
N THR A 37 1.09 10.56 4.85
CA THR A 37 1.53 10.51 6.25
C THR A 37 2.67 11.49 6.53
N TYR A 38 3.13 12.25 5.53
CA TYR A 38 4.27 13.17 5.65
C TYR A 38 5.53 12.50 6.22
N ILE A 39 5.71 11.21 5.93
CA ILE A 39 6.84 10.40 6.43
C ILE A 39 6.91 10.41 7.98
N ASP A 40 5.75 10.51 8.66
CA ASP A 40 5.67 10.33 10.11
C ASP A 40 6.11 8.89 10.46
N LYS A 41 7.21 8.78 11.21
CA LYS A 41 7.82 7.49 11.58
C LYS A 41 6.83 6.57 12.30
N ASN A 42 5.94 7.13 13.12
CA ASN A 42 4.95 6.36 13.87
C ASN A 42 3.82 5.82 12.98
N LYS A 43 3.66 6.37 11.77
CA LYS A 43 2.65 5.99 10.78
C LYS A 43 3.25 5.33 9.55
N SER A 44 4.55 5.07 9.53
CA SER A 44 5.23 4.41 8.41
C SER A 44 4.62 3.02 8.13
N PRO A 45 4.67 2.52 6.88
CA PRO A 45 4.12 1.21 6.55
C PRO A 45 4.62 0.08 7.47
N PRO A 46 5.93 -0.03 7.79
CA PRO A 46 6.40 -1.02 8.76
C PRO A 46 5.77 -0.86 10.14
N ALA A 47 5.68 0.38 10.66
CA ALA A 47 5.14 0.63 11.99
C ALA A 47 3.65 0.24 12.09
N GLU A 48 2.85 0.62 11.09
CA GLU A 48 1.42 0.28 11.06
C GLU A 48 1.18 -1.21 10.86
N PHE A 49 1.87 -1.86 9.92
CA PHE A 49 1.72 -3.30 9.72
C PHE A 49 2.15 -4.10 10.96
N MET A 50 3.27 -3.73 11.61
CA MET A 50 3.69 -4.36 12.85
C MET A 50 2.66 -4.16 13.98
N ARG A 51 2.09 -2.96 14.10
CA ARG A 51 0.99 -2.67 15.04
C ARG A 51 -0.23 -3.54 14.79
N MET A 52 -0.57 -3.82 13.53
CA MET A 52 -1.72 -4.64 13.15
C MET A 52 -1.50 -6.14 13.40
N ILE A 53 -0.30 -6.67 13.12
CA ILE A 53 -0.01 -8.12 13.28
C ILE A 53 0.47 -8.50 14.69
N GLY A 54 0.88 -7.52 15.50
CA GLY A 54 1.47 -7.69 16.82
C GLY A 54 2.99 -7.45 16.83
N ASN A 55 3.44 -6.60 17.75
CA ASN A 55 4.86 -6.20 17.88
C ASN A 55 5.77 -7.30 18.46
N ASP A 56 5.20 -8.42 18.92
CA ASP A 56 5.90 -9.57 19.50
C ASP A 56 6.38 -10.58 18.43
N LYS A 57 5.99 -10.40 17.16
CA LYS A 57 6.33 -11.32 16.06
C LYS A 57 7.75 -11.08 15.56
N GLN A 58 8.54 -12.15 15.41
CA GLN A 58 9.90 -12.10 14.87
C GLN A 58 10.04 -12.75 13.48
N ASN A 59 10.86 -12.11 12.64
CA ASN A 59 11.40 -12.62 11.36
C ASN A 59 10.35 -13.30 10.45
N GLN A 60 10.46 -14.61 10.22
CA GLN A 60 9.62 -15.37 9.29
C GLN A 60 8.13 -15.32 9.66
N MET A 61 7.81 -15.15 10.94
CA MET A 61 6.43 -14.98 11.39
C MET A 61 5.81 -13.67 10.88
N ILE A 62 6.62 -12.62 10.66
CA ILE A 62 6.14 -11.33 10.16
C ILE A 62 5.56 -11.48 8.75
N VAL A 63 6.30 -12.14 7.84
CA VAL A 63 5.85 -12.35 6.46
C VAL A 63 4.58 -13.20 6.43
N PHE A 64 4.52 -14.27 7.21
CA PHE A 64 3.32 -15.11 7.31
C PHE A 64 2.10 -14.32 7.80
N HIS A 65 2.22 -13.58 8.90
CA HIS A 65 1.12 -12.78 9.43
C HIS A 65 0.74 -11.61 8.51
N LEU A 66 1.70 -11.01 7.81
CA LEU A 66 1.44 -9.97 6.80
C LEU A 66 0.63 -10.55 5.64
N ILE A 67 1.00 -11.72 5.12
CA ILE A 67 0.24 -12.41 4.06
C ILE A 67 -1.20 -12.68 4.51
N GLU A 68 -1.39 -13.23 5.71
CA GLU A 68 -2.72 -13.52 6.25
C GLU A 68 -3.55 -12.26 6.47
N LEU A 69 -2.93 -11.18 6.97
CA LEU A 69 -3.58 -9.87 7.11
C LEU A 69 -4.07 -9.35 5.75
N LEU A 70 -3.20 -9.36 4.73
CA LEU A 70 -3.50 -8.83 3.40
C LEU A 70 -4.57 -9.67 2.67
N LYS A 71 -4.54 -11.00 2.80
CA LYS A 71 -5.59 -11.90 2.28
C LYS A 71 -6.96 -11.59 2.86
N ASN A 72 -7.01 -11.29 4.16
CA ASN A 72 -8.24 -10.91 4.88
C ASN A 72 -8.60 -9.43 4.74
N ASN A 73 -8.09 -8.78 3.68
CA ASN A 73 -8.37 -7.38 3.35
C ASN A 73 -7.90 -6.35 4.41
N GLY A 74 -6.96 -6.73 5.28
CA GLY A 74 -6.26 -5.77 6.14
C GLY A 74 -5.40 -4.84 5.28
N ARG A 75 -5.53 -3.53 5.49
CA ARG A 75 -4.83 -2.48 4.74
C ARG A 75 -4.31 -1.41 5.68
N LEU A 76 -3.34 -0.63 5.20
CA LEU A 76 -2.93 0.59 5.89
C LEU A 76 -4.15 1.51 6.07
N PRO A 77 -4.30 2.17 7.22
CA PRO A 77 -5.45 3.03 7.49
C PRO A 77 -5.42 4.28 6.60
N ARG A 78 -6.54 5.01 6.49
CA ARG A 78 -6.52 6.34 5.86
C ARG A 78 -5.67 7.30 6.72
N PRO A 79 -4.64 7.98 6.16
CA PRO A 79 -3.89 8.97 6.91
C PRO A 79 -4.76 10.15 7.36
N ASP A 80 -4.43 10.75 8.50
CA ASP A 80 -5.12 11.94 9.02
C ASP A 80 -5.09 13.07 7.99
N GLY A 81 -6.26 13.66 7.69
CA GLY A 81 -6.39 14.74 6.70
C GLY A 81 -6.24 14.31 5.23
N CYS A 82 -6.03 13.01 4.94
CA CYS A 82 -6.03 12.50 3.57
C CYS A 82 -7.46 12.54 2.97
N PRO A 83 -7.69 13.17 1.80
CA PRO A 83 -8.99 13.15 1.15
C PRO A 83 -9.47 11.73 0.81
N ASP A 84 -10.78 11.50 0.87
CA ASP A 84 -11.36 10.17 0.64
C ASP A 84 -11.11 9.68 -0.81
N GLU A 85 -11.03 10.59 -1.78
CA GLU A 85 -10.70 10.30 -3.18
C GLU A 85 -9.30 9.72 -3.33
N VAL A 86 -8.34 10.28 -2.58
CA VAL A 86 -6.95 9.81 -2.59
C VAL A 86 -6.85 8.45 -1.90
N TYR A 87 -7.53 8.26 -0.76
CA TYR A 87 -7.54 6.97 -0.09
C TYR A 87 -8.27 5.88 -0.90
N THR A 88 -9.28 6.27 -1.70
CA THR A 88 -9.93 5.38 -2.66
C THR A 88 -8.91 4.89 -3.70
N ILE A 89 -8.09 5.78 -4.24
CA ILE A 89 -6.98 5.41 -5.14
C ILE A 89 -6.02 4.43 -4.48
N MET A 90 -5.60 4.69 -3.23
CA MET A 90 -4.73 3.76 -2.49
C MET A 90 -5.38 2.37 -2.37
N SER A 91 -6.67 2.33 -2.01
CA SER A 91 -7.43 1.09 -1.82
C SER A 91 -7.57 0.28 -3.11
N GLU A 92 -7.77 0.94 -4.26
CA GLU A 92 -7.79 0.30 -5.58
C GLU A 92 -6.42 -0.27 -5.98
N CYS A 93 -5.33 0.45 -5.67
CA CYS A 93 -3.96 -0.05 -5.87
C CYS A 93 -3.71 -1.34 -5.08
N TRP A 94 -4.30 -1.44 -3.88
CA TRP A 94 -4.17 -2.60 -3.00
C TRP A 94 -5.23 -3.68 -3.23
N ASN A 95 -5.80 -3.79 -4.44
CA ASN A 95 -6.70 -4.90 -4.76
C ASN A 95 -5.94 -6.24 -4.77
N ASN A 96 -6.48 -7.25 -4.10
CA ASN A 96 -5.90 -8.60 -4.10
C ASN A 96 -5.90 -9.23 -5.50
N ASN A 97 -6.87 -8.88 -6.34
CA ASN A 97 -6.86 -9.26 -7.74
C ASN A 97 -6.01 -8.27 -8.56
N ALA A 98 -4.82 -8.71 -9.00
CA ALA A 98 -3.89 -7.89 -9.76
C ALA A 98 -4.50 -7.28 -11.04
N SER A 99 -5.45 -7.96 -11.68
CA SER A 99 -6.13 -7.47 -12.90
C SER A 99 -7.14 -6.35 -12.64
N GLN A 100 -7.53 -6.14 -11.39
CA GLN A 100 -8.47 -5.10 -10.97
C GLN A 100 -7.76 -3.83 -10.47
N ARG A 101 -6.43 -3.85 -10.41
CA ARG A 101 -5.64 -2.68 -10.05
C ARG A 101 -5.65 -1.69 -11.24
N PRO A 102 -5.65 -0.37 -10.99
CA PRO A 102 -5.64 0.62 -12.05
C PRO A 102 -4.31 0.58 -12.82
N SER A 103 -4.29 1.14 -14.03
CA SER A 103 -3.03 1.40 -14.72
C SER A 103 -2.42 2.74 -14.26
N PHE A 104 -1.11 2.92 -14.43
CA PHE A 104 -0.46 4.21 -14.17
C PHE A 104 -1.06 5.34 -15.01
N ARG A 105 -1.55 5.02 -16.22
CA ARG A 105 -2.22 5.99 -17.09
C ARG A 105 -3.54 6.46 -16.46
N ASP A 106 -4.36 5.53 -15.96
CA ASP A 106 -5.65 5.87 -15.34
C ASP A 106 -5.44 6.68 -14.06
N LEU A 107 -4.43 6.32 -13.27
CA LEU A 107 -4.08 7.06 -12.06
C LEU A 107 -3.59 8.47 -12.35
N ALA A 108 -2.70 8.65 -13.34
CA ALA A 108 -2.21 9.98 -13.70
C ALA A 108 -3.37 10.91 -14.06
N LEU A 109 -4.32 10.43 -14.87
CA LEU A 109 -5.52 11.19 -15.25
C LEU A 109 -6.39 11.53 -14.02
N ARG A 110 -6.61 10.57 -13.11
CA ARG A 110 -7.39 10.82 -11.88
C ARG A 110 -6.72 11.83 -10.96
N VAL A 111 -5.40 11.74 -10.79
CA VAL A 111 -4.64 12.69 -9.96
C VAL A 111 -4.68 14.10 -10.55
N ASP A 112 -4.59 14.24 -11.87
CA ASP A 112 -4.72 15.53 -12.55
C ASP A 112 -6.11 16.14 -12.31
N VAL A 113 -7.19 15.36 -12.43
CA VAL A 113 -8.56 15.81 -12.13
C VAL A 113 -8.71 16.27 -10.68
N ILE A 114 -8.15 15.52 -9.71
CA ILE A 114 -8.18 15.91 -8.29
C ILE A 114 -7.43 17.22 -8.08
N ARG A 115 -6.25 17.39 -8.70
CA ARG A 115 -5.45 18.62 -8.60
C ARG A 115 -6.20 19.84 -9.15
N GLU A 116 -6.90 19.68 -10.27
CA GLU A 116 -7.69 20.76 -10.88
C GLU A 116 -8.93 21.10 -10.04
N GLY A 117 -9.55 20.11 -9.39
CA GLY A 117 -10.70 20.32 -8.51
C GLY A 117 -10.34 20.96 -7.15
N LEU A 118 -9.12 20.75 -6.64
CA LEU A 118 -8.62 21.36 -5.41
C LEU A 118 -8.09 22.79 -5.60
N GLY A 119 -7.94 23.25 -6.84
CA GLY A 119 -7.45 24.58 -7.19
C GLY A 119 -8.53 25.67 -7.26
N GLY A 120 -9.75 25.39 -6.77
CA GLY A 120 -10.89 26.31 -6.72
C GLY A 120 -11.09 26.95 -5.35
#